data_AF-A0A7W9UXD0-F1
#
_entry.id   AF-A0A7W9UXD0-F1
#
_cell.length_a   1.000
_cell.length_b   1.000
_cell.length_c   1.000
_cell.angle_alpha   90.00
_cell.angle_beta   90.00
_cell.angle_gamma   90.00
#
_symmetry.space_group_name_H-M   'P 1'
#
loop_
_entity.id
_entity.type
_entity.pdbx_description
1 polymer ?
#
loop_
_entity_poly.entity_id
_entity_poly.type
_entity_poly.pdbx_seq_one_letter_code
_entity_poly.pdbx_strand_id
1 'polypeptide(L)'
;MTTNPTPHNDGEQDELHRYELTVSMNWVIRTCQDIIRNHSHRTFWTPTGSAEGAASTDHLIRSAREDVLSRLQAHLDGAQAILAAIEHERAKRHPEPRRDE
;
A
#
# COMPACT_ATOMS: atom_id res chain seq x y z
N MET A 1 42.49 20.92 3.21
CA MET A 1 41.92 19.90 2.32
C MET A 1 40.47 19.74 2.69
N THR A 2 39.57 20.33 1.92
CA THR A 2 38.11 20.24 2.12
C THR A 2 37.61 19.00 1.40
N THR A 3 37.16 18.01 2.17
CA THR A 3 36.51 16.80 1.63
C THR A 3 35.12 17.19 1.14
N ASN A 4 34.92 17.23 -0.18
CA ASN A 4 33.58 17.33 -0.77
C ASN A 4 32.71 16.16 -0.28
N PRO A 5 31.44 16.40 0.12
CA PRO A 5 30.50 15.31 0.34
C PRO A 5 30.18 14.67 -1.01
N THR A 6 30.40 13.38 -1.12
CA THR A 6 30.16 12.59 -2.32
C THR A 6 28.67 12.53 -2.64
N PRO A 7 28.21 12.88 -3.86
CA PRO A 7 26.81 12.79 -4.28
C PRO A 7 26.38 11.34 -4.62
N HIS A 8 27.10 10.33 -4.14
CA HIS A 8 26.93 8.93 -4.54
C HIS A 8 25.77 8.23 -3.82
N ASN A 9 25.39 8.72 -2.64
CA ASN A 9 24.39 8.09 -1.77
C ASN A 9 22.93 8.46 -2.13
N ASP A 10 22.73 9.57 -2.85
CA ASP A 10 21.38 10.03 -3.21
C ASP A 10 20.73 9.14 -4.27
N GLY A 11 21.51 8.68 -5.26
CA GLY A 11 21.03 7.80 -6.32
C GLY A 11 20.64 6.41 -5.82
N GLU A 12 21.47 5.80 -4.97
CA GLU A 12 21.20 4.48 -4.37
C GLU A 12 19.96 4.52 -3.48
N GLN A 13 19.79 5.58 -2.69
CA GLN A 13 18.61 5.71 -1.84
C GLN A 13 17.33 6.03 -2.64
N ASP A 14 17.42 6.80 -3.72
CA ASP A 14 16.27 6.99 -4.60
C ASP A 14 15.87 5.69 -5.32
N GLU A 15 16.83 4.83 -5.68
CA GLU A 15 16.56 3.49 -6.20
C GLU A 15 15.86 2.60 -5.16
N LEU A 16 16.32 2.62 -3.90
CA LEU A 16 15.68 1.90 -2.80
C LEU A 16 14.23 2.37 -2.58
N HIS A 17 13.99 3.68 -2.50
CA HIS A 17 12.64 4.23 -2.35
C HIS A 17 11.72 3.83 -3.52
N ARG A 18 12.24 3.86 -4.76
CA ARG A 18 11.49 3.42 -5.95
C ARG A 18 11.14 1.93 -5.87
N TYR A 19 12.09 1.11 -5.42
CA TYR A 19 11.87 -0.33 -5.23
C TYR A 19 10.81 -0.59 -4.16
N GLU A 20 10.92 0.02 -2.99
CA GLU A 20 9.98 -0.13 -1.88
C GLU A 20 8.55 0.29 -2.28
N LEU A 21 8.42 1.44 -2.95
CA LEU A 21 7.13 1.90 -3.46
C LEU A 21 6.55 0.91 -4.48
N THR A 22 7.37 0.43 -5.41
CA THR A 22 6.94 -0.53 -6.44
C THR A 22 6.48 -1.85 -5.82
N VAL A 23 7.24 -2.40 -4.87
CA VAL A 23 6.89 -3.63 -4.16
C VAL A 23 5.58 -3.46 -3.39
N SER A 24 5.40 -2.32 -2.71
CA SER A 24 4.20 -2.01 -1.94
C SER A 24 2.96 -1.92 -2.82
N MET A 25 3.05 -1.18 -3.93
CA MET A 25 1.95 -1.06 -4.90
C MET A 25 1.64 -2.39 -5.58
N ASN A 26 2.66 -3.19 -5.90
CA ASN A 26 2.45 -4.54 -6.42
C ASN A 26 1.70 -5.43 -5.42
N TRP A 27 1.95 -5.29 -4.13
CA TRP A 27 1.20 -5.99 -3.09
C TRP A 27 -0.28 -5.59 -3.07
N VAL A 28 -0.58 -4.28 -3.13
CA VAL A 28 -1.97 -3.78 -3.23
C VAL A 28 -2.68 -4.40 -4.45
N ILE A 29 -2.04 -4.36 -5.63
CA ILE A 29 -2.60 -4.91 -6.86
C ILE A 29 -2.86 -6.42 -6.73
N ARG A 30 -1.92 -7.18 -6.16
CA ARG A 30 -2.07 -8.62 -5.95
C ARG A 30 -3.21 -8.95 -5.00
N THR A 31 -3.40 -8.17 -3.94
CA THR A 31 -4.53 -8.35 -3.02
C THR A 31 -5.87 -8.07 -3.72
N CYS A 32 -5.96 -7.01 -4.52
CA CYS A 32 -7.16 -6.75 -5.33
C CYS A 32 -7.45 -7.92 -6.29
N GLN A 33 -6.42 -8.45 -6.95
CA GLN A 33 -6.55 -9.60 -7.83
C GLN A 33 -7.04 -10.85 -7.09
N ASP A 34 -6.50 -11.13 -5.91
CA ASP A 34 -6.91 -12.27 -5.09
C ASP A 34 -8.36 -12.13 -4.62
N ILE A 35 -8.77 -10.92 -4.22
CA ILE A 35 -10.15 -10.65 -3.83
C ILE A 35 -11.11 -10.87 -4.99
N ILE A 36 -10.80 -10.33 -6.17
CA ILE A 36 -11.62 -10.52 -7.36
C ILE A 36 -11.69 -12.01 -7.72
N ARG A 37 -10.57 -12.73 -7.66
CA ARG A 37 -10.53 -14.15 -8.03
C ARG A 37 -11.35 -15.03 -7.08
N ASN A 38 -11.27 -14.78 -5.77
CA ASN A 38 -11.80 -15.71 -4.78
C ASN A 38 -13.15 -15.28 -4.19
N HIS A 39 -13.45 -13.99 -4.20
CA HIS A 39 -14.64 -13.40 -3.57
C HIS A 39 -15.53 -12.68 -4.58
N SER A 40 -15.37 -12.96 -5.88
CA SER A 40 -16.29 -12.46 -6.91
C SER A 40 -16.75 -13.56 -7.87
N HIS A 41 -18.01 -13.45 -8.31
CA HIS A 41 -18.56 -14.24 -9.40
C HIS A 41 -19.26 -13.29 -10.36
N ARG A 42 -18.90 -13.37 -11.65
CA ARG A 42 -19.42 -12.48 -12.71
C ARG A 42 -19.39 -11.00 -12.32
N THR A 43 -18.29 -10.55 -11.70
CA THR A 43 -18.08 -9.17 -11.21
C THR A 43 -18.88 -8.76 -9.97
N PHE A 44 -19.69 -9.65 -9.39
CA PHE A 44 -20.40 -9.41 -8.13
C PHE A 44 -19.66 -10.04 -6.95
N TRP A 45 -19.63 -9.33 -5.83
CA TRP A 45 -19.11 -9.89 -4.58
C TRP A 45 -19.90 -11.15 -4.21
N THR A 46 -19.16 -12.22 -3.93
CA THR A 46 -19.70 -13.52 -3.51
C THR A 46 -18.98 -13.94 -2.23
N PRO A 47 -19.68 -13.98 -1.08
CA PRO A 47 -19.08 -14.36 0.18
C PRO A 47 -18.64 -15.82 0.16
N THR A 48 -17.46 -16.10 0.68
CA THR A 48 -16.88 -17.44 0.74
C THR A 48 -17.79 -18.38 1.54
N GLY A 49 -18.02 -19.60 1.05
CA GLY A 49 -18.78 -20.61 1.80
C GLY A 49 -20.30 -20.42 1.82
N SER A 50 -20.84 -19.39 1.14
CA SER A 50 -22.28 -19.27 0.91
C SER A 50 -22.70 -20.21 -0.22
N ALA A 51 -23.11 -21.44 0.10
CA ALA A 51 -23.90 -22.24 -0.84
C ALA A 51 -25.15 -21.42 -1.23
N GLU A 52 -25.42 -21.35 -2.53
CA GLU A 52 -26.44 -20.51 -3.15
C GLU A 52 -27.77 -20.56 -2.38
N GLY A 53 -28.12 -19.48 -1.68
CA GLY A 53 -29.50 -19.25 -1.25
C GLY A 53 -29.75 -18.50 0.06
N ALA A 54 -28.88 -18.58 1.08
CA ALA A 54 -29.19 -17.93 2.37
C ALA A 54 -27.98 -17.72 3.29
N ALA A 55 -26.97 -16.94 2.87
CA ALA A 55 -26.02 -16.40 3.85
C ALA A 55 -26.77 -15.44 4.80
N SER A 56 -26.65 -15.65 6.12
CA SER A 56 -27.20 -14.72 7.09
C SER A 56 -26.51 -13.36 6.98
N THR A 57 -27.20 -12.28 7.38
CA THR A 57 -26.60 -10.94 7.42
C THR A 57 -25.30 -10.91 8.22
N ASP A 58 -25.22 -11.63 9.33
CA ASP A 58 -24.00 -11.73 10.16
C ASP A 58 -22.85 -12.40 9.40
N HIS A 59 -23.14 -13.42 8.60
CA HIS A 59 -22.14 -14.06 7.74
C HIS A 59 -21.65 -13.09 6.66
N LEU A 60 -22.56 -12.34 6.03
CA LEU A 60 -22.21 -11.31 5.05
C LEU A 60 -21.32 -10.22 5.66
N ILE A 61 -21.66 -9.73 6.85
CA ILE A 61 -20.86 -8.72 7.57
C ILE A 61 -19.45 -9.25 7.87
N ARG A 62 -19.37 -10.49 8.36
CA ARG A 62 -18.08 -11.12 8.69
C ARG A 62 -17.22 -11.31 7.44
N SER A 63 -17.77 -11.92 6.40
CA SER A 63 -17.05 -12.16 5.15
C SER A 63 -16.63 -10.84 4.49
N ALA A 64 -17.48 -9.81 4.46
CA ALA A 64 -17.09 -8.49 3.95
C ALA A 64 -15.89 -7.90 4.73
N ARG A 65 -15.90 -8.02 6.06
CA ARG A 65 -14.79 -7.55 6.91
C ARG A 65 -13.51 -8.33 6.69
N GLU A 66 -13.57 -9.65 6.79
CA GLU A 66 -12.39 -10.52 6.82
C GLU A 66 -11.80 -10.74 5.41
N ASP A 67 -12.66 -10.99 4.43
CA ASP A 67 -12.23 -11.40 3.09
C ASP A 67 -11.85 -10.21 2.20
N VAL A 68 -12.39 -9.02 2.49
CA VAL A 68 -12.25 -7.85 1.62
C VAL A 68 -11.68 -6.65 2.38
N LEU A 69 -12.43 -6.09 3.33
CA LEU A 69 -12.14 -4.78 3.90
C LEU A 69 -10.83 -4.76 4.69
N SER A 70 -10.66 -5.68 5.64
CA SER A 70 -9.46 -5.73 6.50
C SER A 70 -8.20 -5.98 5.69
N ARG A 71 -8.28 -6.83 4.66
CA ARG A 71 -7.14 -7.14 3.79
C ARG A 71 -6.73 -5.94 2.96
N LEU A 72 -7.68 -5.28 2.30
CA LEU A 72 -7.40 -4.06 1.53
C LEU A 72 -6.83 -2.97 2.43
N GLN A 73 -7.46 -2.74 3.59
CA GLN A 73 -7.02 -1.72 4.53
C GLN A 73 -5.59 -1.97 4.99
N ALA A 74 -5.24 -3.19 5.41
CA ALA A 74 -3.88 -3.51 5.84
C ALA A 74 -2.81 -3.20 4.78
N HIS A 75 -3.08 -3.51 3.50
CA HIS A 75 -2.13 -3.23 2.42
C HIS A 75 -2.09 -1.75 2.01
N LEU A 76 -3.23 -1.06 2.06
CA LEU A 76 -3.29 0.39 1.82
C LEU A 76 -2.55 1.15 2.91
N ASP A 77 -2.77 0.82 4.17
CA ASP A 77 -2.11 1.43 5.32
C ASP A 77 -0.58 1.20 5.24
N GLY A 78 -0.16 -0.02 4.89
CA GLY A 78 1.27 -0.32 4.68
C GLY A 78 1.89 0.48 3.54
N ALA A 79 1.21 0.61 2.41
CA ALA A 79 1.69 1.42 1.28
C ALA A 79 1.75 2.92 1.64
N GLN A 80 0.76 3.43 2.37
CA GLN A 80 0.73 4.80 2.86
C GLN A 80 1.87 5.09 3.84
N ALA A 81 2.17 4.16 4.74
CA ALA A 81 3.30 4.30 5.67
C ALA A 81 4.64 4.42 4.93
N ILE A 82 4.84 3.64 3.86
CA ILE A 82 6.05 3.69 3.03
C ILE A 82 6.13 5.01 2.25
N LEU A 83 5.02 5.46 1.67
CA LEU A 83 4.94 6.79 1.03
C LEU A 83 5.32 7.90 2.01
N ALA A 84 4.72 7.91 3.21
CA ALA A 84 5.00 8.91 4.23
C ALA A 84 6.46 8.87 4.68
N ALA A 85 7.07 7.68 4.80
CA ALA A 85 8.48 7.54 5.13
C ALA A 85 9.39 8.13 4.03
N ILE A 86 9.11 7.82 2.77
CA ILE A 86 9.86 8.35 1.62
C ILE A 86 9.74 9.88 1.53
N GLU A 87 8.52 10.41 1.70
CA GLU A 87 8.25 11.85 1.71
C GLU A 87 8.99 12.57 2.83
N HIS A 88 8.97 12.00 4.04
CA HIS A 88 9.68 12.55 5.20
C HIS A 88 11.20 12.58 4.99
N GLU A 89 11.78 11.49 4.47
CA GLU A 89 13.21 11.44 4.17
C GLU A 89 13.60 12.43 3.06
N ARG A 90 12.75 12.61 2.04
CA ARG A 90 12.95 13.64 1.01
C ARG A 90 12.88 15.06 1.58
N ALA A 91 11.93 15.35 2.46
CA ALA A 91 11.80 16.65 3.10
C ALA A 91 13.01 17.00 3.98
N LYS A 92 13.61 16.02 4.66
CA LYS A 92 14.85 16.22 5.43
C LYS A 92 16.06 16.56 4.56
N ARG A 93 16.13 16.02 3.34
CA ARG A 93 17.25 16.20 2.40
C ARG A 93 17.19 17.53 1.66
N HIS A 94 15.98 17.98 1.36
CA HIS A 94 15.73 19.28 0.74
C HIS A 94 14.87 20.15 1.65
N PRO A 95 15.41 20.62 2.80
CA PRO A 95 14.69 21.62 3.58
C PRO A 95 14.55 22.86 2.69
N GLU A 96 13.32 23.29 2.43
CA GLU A 96 13.10 24.59 1.78
C GLU A 96 13.90 25.66 2.53
N PRO A 97 14.66 26.52 1.83
CA PRO A 97 15.34 27.61 2.50
C PRO A 97 14.27 28.51 3.14
N ARG A 98 14.37 28.71 4.46
CA ARG A 98 13.55 29.71 5.15
C ARG A 98 13.68 31.03 4.39
N ARG A 99 12.57 31.51 3.85
CA ARG A 99 12.45 32.90 3.44
C ARG A 99 12.33 33.68 4.74
N ASP A 100 13.47 34.08 5.28
CA ASP A 100 13.54 35.03 6.37
C ASP A 100 13.10 36.40 5.81
N GLU A 101 11.98 36.92 6.31
CA GLU A 101 11.51 38.30 6.14
C GLU A 101 12.12 39.22 7.21
#